data_AF-A0A947I0L4-F1
#
_entry.id   AF-A0A947I0L4-F1
#
_cell.length_a   1.000
_cell.length_b   1.000
_cell.length_c   1.000
_cell.angle_alpha   90.00
_cell.angle_beta   90.00
_cell.angle_gamma   90.00
#
_symmetry.space_group_name_H-M   'P 1'
#
loop_
_entity.id
_entity.type
_entity.pdbx_description
1 polymer ?
#
loop_
_entity_poly.entity_id
_entity_poly.type
_entity_poly.pdbx_seq_one_letter_code
_entity_poly.pdbx_strand_id
1 'polypeptide(L)'
;MNNLLDPAVLFFVFGVTAGLLRSNLEVPPQIARFLSLYLLMSVGLKGGFSLAHAGFGPQVVASLGAAMALSLLVPALGYLLLRRLLSRFDAAAVAATYGSVSATTFITATQYLQTQGIDFGGHMAVALVLMESPAILMAMALASWARRQEALGAAAHGQAPAAGPSIGHVVREAFTDGANLLLLGSLAIGFVTGDQGKAMMEPFSGALFKGMLALFLLDLGLLVARQLPALRTVHPALLLYGVCGPLVHGLIAMGLAATLHLGAGDAILLVVLAASASYIVVPAVLRHAIPEAKPGLYLGLSLAVTFVFNILIGIPLYAGVVQRVWG
;
A
#
# COMPACT_ATOMS: atom_id res chain seq x y z
N MET A 1 18.96 7.10 -14.36
CA MET A 1 18.01 7.79 -15.26
C MET A 1 17.25 6.84 -16.20
N ASN A 2 17.28 5.50 -16.01
CA ASN A 2 16.62 4.54 -16.91
C ASN A 2 15.35 3.86 -16.35
N ASN A 3 14.74 4.37 -15.27
CA ASN A 3 13.60 3.67 -14.63
C ASN A 3 12.35 3.58 -15.51
N LEU A 4 12.09 4.59 -16.35
CA LEU A 4 10.95 4.58 -17.27
C LEU A 4 11.10 3.54 -18.39
N LEU A 5 12.32 3.04 -18.61
CA LEU A 5 12.60 1.98 -19.58
C LEU A 5 12.60 0.58 -18.94
N ASP A 6 12.21 0.46 -17.66
CA ASP A 6 12.02 -0.86 -17.06
C ASP A 6 10.84 -1.57 -17.75
N PRO A 7 11.01 -2.83 -18.21
CA PRO A 7 9.95 -3.57 -18.89
C PRO A 7 8.63 -3.61 -18.13
N ALA A 8 8.66 -3.75 -16.80
CA ALA A 8 7.43 -3.85 -16.01
C ALA A 8 6.67 -2.51 -15.99
N VAL A 9 7.39 -1.39 -15.92
CA VAL A 9 6.82 -0.03 -16.04
C VAL A 9 6.29 0.21 -17.46
N LEU A 10 6.99 -0.26 -18.50
CA LEU A 10 6.52 -0.15 -19.88
C LEU A 10 5.23 -0.95 -20.12
N PHE A 11 5.14 -2.17 -19.56
CA PHE A 11 3.91 -2.97 -19.62
C PHE A 11 2.76 -2.31 -18.85
N PHE A 12 3.02 -1.64 -17.73
CA PHE A 12 2.02 -0.81 -17.05
C PHE A 12 1.47 0.29 -17.97
N VAL A 13 2.36 1.09 -18.56
CA VAL A 13 2.00 2.18 -19.47
C VAL A 13 1.24 1.65 -20.70
N PHE A 14 1.68 0.52 -21.24
CA PHE A 14 0.98 -0.17 -22.33
C PHE A 14 -0.43 -0.60 -21.90
N GLY A 15 -0.60 -1.18 -20.71
CA GLY A 15 -1.90 -1.57 -20.16
C GLY A 15 -2.86 -0.38 -20.03
N VAL A 16 -2.39 0.74 -19.48
CA VAL A 16 -3.18 1.98 -19.41
C VAL A 16 -3.61 2.42 -20.81
N THR A 17 -2.68 2.42 -21.76
CA THR A 17 -2.94 2.85 -23.15
C THR A 17 -3.93 1.90 -23.84
N ALA A 18 -3.74 0.59 -23.72
CA ALA A 18 -4.62 -0.43 -24.30
C ALA A 18 -6.04 -0.35 -23.74
N GLY A 19 -6.19 -0.08 -22.44
CA GLY A 19 -7.49 0.13 -21.80
C GLY A 19 -8.17 1.43 -22.27
N LEU A 20 -7.41 2.51 -22.43
CA LEU A 20 -7.92 3.79 -22.95
C LEU A 20 -8.37 3.72 -24.41
N LEU A 21 -7.67 2.94 -25.22
CA LEU A 21 -8.04 2.62 -26.61
C LEU A 21 -9.25 1.66 -26.69
N ARG A 22 -9.78 1.20 -25.55
CA ARG A 22 -10.88 0.22 -25.48
C ARG A 22 -10.56 -1.07 -26.25
N SER A 23 -9.32 -1.52 -26.20
CA SER A 23 -8.94 -2.81 -26.78
C SER A 23 -9.67 -3.96 -26.07
N ASN A 24 -9.72 -5.12 -26.73
CA ASN A 24 -10.21 -6.37 -26.14
C ASN A 24 -9.15 -7.09 -25.28
N LEU A 25 -8.02 -6.43 -24.97
CA LEU A 25 -7.00 -6.99 -24.11
C LEU A 25 -7.52 -7.07 -22.68
N GLU A 26 -7.58 -8.29 -22.15
CA GLU A 26 -7.98 -8.56 -20.78
C GLU A 26 -7.11 -9.68 -20.20
N VAL A 27 -6.73 -9.52 -18.93
CA VAL A 27 -6.08 -10.59 -18.17
C VAL A 27 -7.18 -11.32 -17.40
N PRO A 28 -7.30 -12.66 -17.53
CA PRO A 28 -8.33 -13.40 -16.82
C PRO A 28 -8.20 -13.21 -15.29
N PRO A 29 -9.32 -13.04 -14.55
CA PRO A 29 -9.28 -12.76 -13.11
C PRO A 29 -8.51 -13.81 -12.29
N GLN A 30 -8.55 -15.08 -12.71
CA GLN A 30 -7.81 -16.17 -12.07
C GLN A 30 -6.29 -15.99 -12.24
N ILE A 31 -5.85 -15.49 -13.40
CA ILE A 31 -4.44 -15.20 -13.67
C ILE A 31 -4.00 -13.98 -12.87
N ALA A 32 -4.79 -12.91 -12.83
CA ALA A 32 -4.50 -11.73 -12.00
C ALA A 32 -4.34 -12.11 -10.52
N ARG A 33 -5.24 -12.95 -9.98
CA ARG A 33 -5.14 -13.46 -8.62
C ARG A 33 -3.89 -14.31 -8.40
N PHE A 34 -3.57 -15.20 -9.33
CA PHE A 34 -2.36 -16.02 -9.26
C PHE A 34 -1.09 -15.16 -9.25
N LEU A 35 -0.99 -14.18 -10.15
CA LEU A 35 0.14 -13.25 -10.23
C LEU A 35 0.34 -12.49 -8.92
N SER A 36 -0.74 -11.98 -8.32
CA SER A 36 -0.68 -11.30 -7.02
C SER A 36 -0.15 -12.22 -5.92
N LEU A 37 -0.67 -13.45 -5.81
CA LEU A 37 -0.25 -14.41 -4.78
C LEU A 37 1.20 -14.84 -4.97
N TYR A 38 1.60 -15.12 -6.22
CA TYR A 38 2.97 -15.48 -6.56
C TYR A 38 3.97 -14.37 -6.20
N LEU A 39 3.65 -13.11 -6.51
CA LEU A 39 4.54 -11.98 -6.21
C LEU A 39 4.67 -11.74 -4.70
N LEU A 40 3.56 -11.84 -3.97
CA LEU A 40 3.55 -11.75 -2.50
C LEU A 40 4.38 -12.86 -1.87
N MET A 41 4.18 -14.11 -2.29
CA MET A 41 4.98 -15.24 -1.82
C MET A 41 6.46 -15.04 -2.13
N SER A 42 6.81 -14.61 -3.35
CA SER A 42 8.20 -14.37 -3.76
C SER A 42 8.86 -13.27 -2.94
N VAL A 43 8.14 -12.17 -2.67
CA VAL A 43 8.62 -11.11 -1.78
C VAL A 43 8.76 -11.61 -0.35
N GLY A 44 7.81 -12.40 0.16
CA GLY A 44 7.88 -13.02 1.48
C GLY A 44 9.11 -13.89 1.62
N LEU A 45 9.33 -14.84 0.70
CA LEU A 45 10.52 -15.70 0.67
C LEU A 45 11.82 -14.89 0.68
N LYS A 46 11.95 -13.92 -0.24
CA LYS A 46 13.12 -13.03 -0.30
C LYS A 46 13.35 -12.28 1.01
N GLY A 47 12.27 -11.78 1.62
CA GLY A 47 12.33 -11.13 2.93
C GLY A 47 12.79 -12.07 4.03
N GLY A 48 12.27 -13.30 4.05
CA GLY A 48 12.68 -14.36 4.97
C GLY A 48 14.16 -14.71 4.86
N PHE A 49 14.64 -14.96 3.63
CA PHE A 49 16.05 -15.27 3.38
C PHE A 49 16.97 -14.13 3.85
N SER A 50 16.60 -12.88 3.60
CA SER A 50 17.35 -11.71 4.07
C SER A 50 17.36 -11.61 5.59
N LEU A 51 16.23 -11.90 6.24
CA LEU A 51 16.10 -11.84 7.69
C LEU A 51 16.87 -12.95 8.40
N ALA A 52 17.03 -14.12 7.77
CA ALA A 52 17.86 -15.21 8.29
C ALA A 52 19.33 -14.79 8.47
N HIS A 53 19.82 -13.90 7.60
CA HIS A 53 21.17 -13.33 7.68
C HIS A 53 21.28 -12.15 8.64
N ALA A 54 20.32 -11.23 8.58
CA ALA A 54 20.38 -9.97 9.34
C ALA A 54 19.92 -10.10 10.80
N GLY A 55 19.10 -11.11 11.12
CA GLY A 55 18.50 -11.30 12.44
C GLY A 55 17.49 -10.21 12.84
N PHE A 56 17.01 -10.29 14.09
CA PHE A 56 16.10 -9.30 14.69
C PHE A 56 16.88 -8.29 15.53
N GLY A 57 17.48 -7.31 14.87
CA GLY A 57 18.20 -6.22 15.54
C GLY A 57 17.29 -5.09 16.05
N PRO A 58 17.81 -4.16 16.88
CA PRO A 58 17.09 -2.96 17.31
C PRO A 58 16.55 -2.12 16.14
N GLN A 59 17.26 -2.08 15.01
CA GLN A 59 16.79 -1.38 13.80
C GLN A 59 15.50 -2.00 13.24
N VAL A 60 15.35 -3.32 13.31
CA VAL A 60 14.13 -4.02 12.88
C VAL A 60 12.94 -3.60 13.75
N VAL A 61 13.11 -3.59 15.07
CA VAL A 61 12.05 -3.15 15.98
C VAL A 61 11.70 -1.69 15.74
N ALA A 62 12.70 -0.84 15.51
CA ALA A 62 12.49 0.58 15.22
C ALA A 62 11.71 0.80 13.91
N SER A 63 12.06 0.12 12.82
CA SER A 63 11.37 0.27 11.53
C SER A 63 9.93 -0.25 11.58
N LEU A 64 9.68 -1.38 12.26
CA LEU A 64 8.32 -1.91 12.45
C LEU A 64 7.48 -1.00 13.35
N GLY A 65 8.07 -0.47 14.42
CA GLY A 65 7.43 0.53 15.28
C GLY A 65 7.10 1.81 14.52
N ALA A 66 7.99 2.28 13.66
CA ALA A 66 7.77 3.43 12.79
C ALA A 66 6.61 3.18 11.81
N ALA A 67 6.56 2.02 11.19
CA ALA A 67 5.49 1.61 10.29
C ALA A 67 4.12 1.62 11.00
N MET A 68 4.05 1.07 12.22
CA MET A 68 2.84 1.09 13.04
C MET A 68 2.43 2.51 13.47
N ALA A 69 3.39 3.37 13.81
CA ALA A 69 3.12 4.76 14.15
C ALA A 69 2.56 5.52 12.93
N LEU A 70 3.15 5.32 11.74
CA LEU A 70 2.72 5.95 10.50
C LEU A 70 1.31 5.49 10.08
N SER A 71 0.98 4.20 10.24
CA SER A 71 -0.36 3.68 9.89
C SER A 71 -1.48 4.19 10.79
N LEU A 72 -1.17 4.81 11.92
CA LEU A 72 -2.13 5.56 12.76
C LEU A 72 -2.07 7.06 12.49
N LEU A 73 -0.86 7.62 12.36
CA LEU A 73 -0.62 9.05 12.22
C LEU A 73 -1.10 9.59 10.87
N VAL A 74 -0.74 8.92 9.77
CA VAL A 74 -1.11 9.31 8.41
C VAL A 74 -2.63 9.42 8.23
N PRO A 75 -3.45 8.41 8.58
CA PRO A 75 -4.91 8.53 8.47
C PRO A 75 -5.48 9.58 9.43
N ALA A 76 -4.91 9.77 10.63
CA ALA A 76 -5.36 10.83 11.53
C ALA A 76 -5.15 12.23 10.92
N LEU A 77 -3.95 12.51 10.39
CA LEU A 77 -3.63 13.78 9.74
C LEU A 77 -4.44 13.97 8.45
N GLY A 78 -4.55 12.93 7.63
CA GLY A 78 -5.36 12.92 6.41
C GLY A 78 -6.82 13.26 6.73
N TYR A 79 -7.40 12.67 7.77
CA TYR A 79 -8.77 12.95 8.18
C TYR A 79 -8.98 14.41 8.60
N LEU A 80 -8.06 14.97 9.39
CA LEU A 80 -8.14 16.36 9.86
C LEU A 80 -8.14 17.37 8.71
N LEU A 81 -7.41 17.07 7.64
CA LEU A 81 -7.36 17.86 6.41
C LEU A 81 -8.60 17.62 5.54
N LEU A 82 -8.90 16.36 5.23
CA LEU A 82 -9.93 15.97 4.25
C LEU A 82 -11.35 16.29 4.72
N ARG A 83 -11.62 16.30 6.03
CA ARG A 83 -12.94 16.68 6.59
C ARG A 83 -13.32 18.14 6.32
N ARG A 84 -12.38 18.97 5.83
CA ARG A 84 -12.65 20.35 5.39
C ARG A 84 -13.24 20.40 3.97
N LEU A 85 -13.07 19.32 3.19
CA LEU A 85 -13.44 19.23 1.78
C LEU A 85 -14.51 18.18 1.51
N LEU A 86 -14.63 17.17 2.40
CA LEU A 86 -15.49 16.01 2.23
C LEU A 86 -16.44 15.84 3.41
N SER A 87 -17.47 15.02 3.20
CA SER A 87 -18.27 14.49 4.30
C SER A 87 -17.37 13.75 5.28
N ARG A 88 -17.79 13.65 6.54
CA ARG A 88 -16.99 12.97 7.57
C ARG A 88 -16.72 11.50 7.23
N PHE A 89 -17.67 10.83 6.57
CA PHE A 89 -17.51 9.44 6.13
C PHE A 89 -16.56 9.31 4.95
N ASP A 90 -16.70 10.16 3.94
CA ASP A 90 -15.79 10.17 2.79
C ASP A 90 -14.36 10.53 3.23
N ALA A 91 -14.20 11.50 4.14
CA ALA A 91 -12.90 11.86 4.71
C ALA A 91 -12.27 10.70 5.47
N ALA A 92 -13.04 9.97 6.30
CA ALA A 92 -12.55 8.81 7.03
C ALA A 92 -12.13 7.68 6.08
N ALA A 93 -12.93 7.42 5.04
CA ALA A 93 -12.64 6.40 4.04
C ALA A 93 -11.37 6.72 3.23
N VAL A 94 -11.24 7.95 2.71
CA VAL A 94 -10.05 8.37 1.96
C VAL A 94 -8.83 8.38 2.89
N ALA A 95 -8.94 8.89 4.11
CA ALA A 95 -7.84 8.89 5.06
C ALA A 95 -7.35 7.47 5.39
N ALA A 96 -8.27 6.53 5.63
CA ALA A 96 -7.95 5.12 5.87
C ALA A 96 -7.24 4.46 4.68
N THR A 97 -7.70 4.74 3.46
CA THR A 97 -7.07 4.26 2.23
C THR A 97 -5.61 4.71 2.13
N TYR A 98 -5.29 5.96 2.47
CA TYR A 98 -3.92 6.51 2.42
C TYR A 98 -3.10 6.22 3.68
N GLY A 99 -3.74 5.82 4.79
CA GLY A 99 -3.04 5.33 5.98
C GLY A 99 -2.59 3.87 5.87
N SER A 100 -3.17 3.15 4.91
CA SER A 100 -2.81 1.78 4.56
C SER A 100 -1.89 1.77 3.34
N VAL A 101 -1.54 0.58 2.88
CA VAL A 101 -0.44 0.35 1.95
C VAL A 101 -0.90 -0.42 0.72
N SER A 102 -0.13 -0.33 -0.36
CA SER A 102 -0.29 -1.20 -1.54
C SER A 102 0.88 -2.17 -1.64
N ALA A 103 0.56 -3.47 -1.57
CA ALA A 103 1.51 -4.54 -1.83
C ALA A 103 2.19 -4.38 -3.19
N THR A 104 1.46 -4.01 -4.24
CA THR A 104 2.05 -3.77 -5.56
C THR A 104 3.06 -2.64 -5.55
N THR A 105 2.77 -1.53 -4.85
CA THR A 105 3.70 -0.40 -4.77
C THR A 105 4.99 -0.85 -4.07
N PHE A 106 4.86 -1.64 -3.00
CA PHE A 106 5.99 -2.23 -2.29
C PHE A 106 6.79 -3.22 -3.16
N ILE A 107 6.12 -4.13 -3.87
CA ILE A 107 6.73 -5.07 -4.83
C ILE A 107 7.50 -4.32 -5.91
N THR A 108 6.93 -3.23 -6.45
CA THR A 108 7.58 -2.42 -7.48
C THR A 108 8.79 -1.67 -6.91
N ALA A 109 8.67 -1.12 -5.71
CA ALA A 109 9.77 -0.43 -5.04
C ALA A 109 10.93 -1.36 -4.71
N THR A 110 10.66 -2.56 -4.18
CA THR A 110 11.71 -3.56 -3.92
C THR A 110 12.42 -4.00 -5.20
N GLN A 111 11.69 -4.19 -6.31
CA GLN A 111 12.29 -4.45 -7.62
C GLN A 111 13.16 -3.28 -8.10
N TYR A 112 12.69 -2.04 -7.90
CA TYR A 112 13.45 -0.85 -8.24
C TYR A 112 14.77 -0.78 -7.46
N LEU A 113 14.71 -0.93 -6.14
CA LEU A 113 15.89 -0.92 -5.28
C LEU A 113 16.89 -2.02 -5.66
N GLN A 114 16.42 -3.24 -5.93
CA GLN A 114 17.26 -4.34 -6.42
C GLN A 114 17.96 -3.99 -7.73
N THR A 115 17.25 -3.36 -8.66
CA THR A 115 17.82 -2.94 -9.96
C THR A 115 18.85 -1.82 -9.80
N GLN A 116 18.70 -0.98 -8.77
CA GLN A 116 19.67 0.06 -8.43
C GLN A 116 20.80 -0.42 -7.50
N GLY A 117 20.81 -1.70 -7.10
CA GLY A 117 21.81 -2.24 -6.16
C GLY A 117 21.70 -1.64 -4.76
N ILE A 118 20.50 -1.24 -4.33
CA ILE A 118 20.25 -0.69 -3.00
C ILE A 118 19.74 -1.81 -2.11
N ASP A 119 20.53 -2.15 -1.10
CA ASP A 119 20.15 -3.17 -0.11
C ASP A 119 19.09 -2.65 0.86
N PHE A 120 18.17 -3.53 1.24
CA PHE A 120 17.13 -3.28 2.22
C PHE A 120 16.86 -4.54 3.03
N GLY A 121 16.35 -4.37 4.25
CA GLY A 121 16.04 -5.44 5.16
C GLY A 121 14.75 -6.17 4.81
N GLY A 122 14.79 -7.51 4.83
CA GLY A 122 13.63 -8.35 4.58
C GLY A 122 12.45 -8.15 5.53
N HIS A 123 12.70 -7.59 6.72
CA HIS A 123 11.66 -7.21 7.68
C HIS A 123 10.69 -6.14 7.16
N MET A 124 11.05 -5.38 6.12
CA MET A 124 10.13 -4.40 5.53
C MET A 124 8.90 -5.04 4.88
N ALA A 125 8.96 -6.33 4.52
CA ALA A 125 7.77 -7.09 4.11
C ALA A 125 6.81 -7.33 5.29
N VAL A 126 7.31 -7.42 6.52
CA VAL A 126 6.48 -7.46 7.74
C VAL A 126 5.84 -6.09 7.98
N ALA A 127 6.59 -4.99 7.76
CA ALA A 127 6.05 -3.64 7.88
C ALA A 127 4.82 -3.42 6.99
N LEU A 128 4.85 -3.92 5.74
CA LEU A 128 3.70 -3.91 4.83
C LEU A 128 2.44 -4.48 5.49
N VAL A 129 2.51 -5.71 6.02
CA VAL A 129 1.35 -6.38 6.64
C VAL A 129 0.92 -5.66 7.92
N LEU A 130 1.88 -5.23 8.75
CA LEU A 130 1.59 -4.54 10.00
C LEU A 130 0.92 -3.19 9.79
N MET A 131 1.07 -2.54 8.64
CA MET A 131 0.44 -1.25 8.34
C MET A 131 -1.03 -1.38 7.91
N GLU A 132 -1.50 -2.56 7.49
CA GLU A 132 -2.89 -2.72 7.05
C GLU A 132 -3.88 -2.62 8.21
N SER A 133 -3.68 -3.41 9.28
CA SER A 133 -4.62 -3.50 10.40
C SER A 133 -4.81 -2.17 11.16
N PRO A 134 -3.75 -1.42 11.55
CA PRO A 134 -3.91 -0.17 12.30
C PRO A 134 -4.63 0.91 11.48
N ALA A 135 -4.41 0.96 10.17
CA ALA A 135 -5.09 1.90 9.29
C ALA A 135 -6.61 1.63 9.22
N ILE A 136 -7.00 0.35 9.14
CA ILE A 136 -8.42 -0.05 9.18
C ILE A 136 -9.03 0.27 10.54
N LEU A 137 -8.32 -0.02 11.64
CA LEU A 137 -8.78 0.31 12.99
C LEU A 137 -9.01 1.82 13.15
N MET A 138 -8.09 2.64 12.64
CA MET A 138 -8.25 4.09 12.62
C MET A 138 -9.49 4.50 11.80
N ALA A 139 -9.72 3.89 10.64
CA ALA A 139 -10.90 4.13 9.81
C ALA A 139 -12.21 3.94 10.60
N MET A 140 -12.32 2.79 11.28
CA MET A 140 -13.49 2.46 12.08
C MET A 140 -13.67 3.40 13.27
N ALA A 141 -12.56 3.75 13.94
CA ALA A 141 -12.58 4.70 15.04
C ALA A 141 -13.11 6.06 14.57
N LEU A 142 -12.58 6.60 13.46
CA LEU A 142 -13.01 7.86 12.87
C LEU A 142 -14.46 7.83 12.39
N ALA A 143 -14.90 6.74 11.77
CA ALA A 143 -16.29 6.56 11.33
C ALA A 143 -17.26 6.48 12.52
N SER A 144 -16.91 5.73 13.56
CA SER A 144 -17.72 5.63 14.78
C SER A 144 -17.84 6.98 15.49
N TRP A 145 -16.75 7.76 15.51
CA TRP A 145 -16.74 9.11 16.05
C TRP A 145 -17.60 10.06 15.21
N ALA A 146 -17.51 9.99 13.88
CA ALA A 146 -18.35 10.77 12.97
C ALA A 146 -19.84 10.49 13.19
N ARG A 147 -20.25 9.21 13.29
CA ARG A 147 -21.63 8.81 13.61
C ARG A 147 -22.10 9.36 14.95
N ARG A 148 -21.26 9.30 15.99
CA ARG A 148 -21.61 9.86 17.31
C ARG A 148 -21.81 11.37 17.24
N GLN A 149 -20.96 12.09 16.50
CA GLN A 149 -21.13 13.53 16.37
C GLN A 149 -22.37 13.92 15.58
N GLU A 150 -22.75 13.14 14.56
CA GLU A 150 -24.03 13.34 13.86
C GLU A 150 -25.22 13.00 14.76
N ALA A 151 -25.13 11.93 15.55
CA ALA A 151 -26.15 11.56 16.54
C ALA A 151 -26.31 12.62 17.65
N LEU A 152 -25.22 13.25 18.10
CA LEU A 152 -25.28 14.38 19.05
C LEU A 152 -25.93 15.62 18.44
N GLY A 153 -25.82 15.82 17.12
CA GLY A 153 -26.59 16.83 16.39
C GLY A 153 -28.05 16.43 16.12
N ALA A 154 -28.33 15.12 16.04
CA ALA A 154 -29.64 14.54 15.76
C ALA A 154 -30.39 14.04 17.01
N ALA A 155 -29.92 14.37 18.22
CA ALA A 155 -30.54 14.06 19.52
C ALA A 155 -31.92 14.74 19.74
N ALA A 156 -32.59 15.12 18.66
CA ALA A 156 -34.02 15.41 18.58
C ALA A 156 -34.87 14.19 18.13
N HIS A 157 -34.29 13.08 17.64
CA HIS A 157 -35.06 11.99 16.99
C HIS A 157 -34.76 10.54 17.43
N GLY A 158 -34.09 10.31 18.57
CA GLY A 158 -34.21 9.04 19.33
C GLY A 158 -33.73 7.73 18.69
N GLN A 159 -32.82 7.75 17.72
CA GLN A 159 -32.27 6.51 17.13
C GLN A 159 -30.90 6.13 17.71
N ALA A 160 -30.75 4.87 18.11
CA ALA A 160 -29.49 4.32 18.62
C ALA A 160 -28.45 4.15 17.48
N PRO A 161 -27.17 4.48 17.71
CA PRO A 161 -26.14 4.32 16.70
C PRO A 161 -25.94 2.84 16.36
N ALA A 162 -25.89 2.51 15.07
CA ALA A 162 -25.56 1.17 14.60
C ALA A 162 -24.18 0.75 15.13
N ALA A 163 -24.12 -0.41 15.79
CA ALA A 163 -22.88 -0.98 16.26
C ALA A 163 -22.00 -1.36 15.06
N GLY A 164 -20.83 -0.73 14.94
CA GLY A 164 -19.82 -1.14 13.98
C GLY A 164 -19.27 -2.54 14.32
N PRO A 165 -18.57 -3.20 13.38
CA PRO A 165 -17.96 -4.49 13.63
C PRO A 165 -16.97 -4.44 14.81
N SER A 166 -16.86 -5.57 15.51
CA SER A 166 -15.93 -5.74 16.65
C SER A 166 -14.47 -5.52 16.20
N ILE A 167 -13.71 -4.74 16.98
CA ILE A 167 -12.26 -4.54 16.77
C ILE A 167 -11.52 -5.87 16.66
N GLY A 168 -11.87 -6.84 17.51
CA GLY A 168 -11.25 -8.17 17.50
C GLY A 168 -11.57 -8.98 16.23
N HIS A 169 -12.74 -8.77 15.62
CA HIS A 169 -13.08 -9.38 14.33
C HIS A 169 -12.19 -8.81 13.22
N VAL A 170 -12.04 -7.48 13.17
CA VAL A 170 -11.29 -6.81 12.11
C VAL A 170 -9.79 -7.12 12.18
N VAL A 171 -9.20 -7.13 13.37
CA VAL A 171 -7.80 -7.56 13.54
C VAL A 171 -7.64 -9.00 13.09
N ARG A 172 -8.54 -9.91 13.51
CA ARG A 172 -8.47 -11.32 13.11
C ARG A 172 -8.55 -11.45 11.59
N GLU A 173 -9.52 -10.79 10.97
CA GLU A 173 -9.75 -10.83 9.53
C GLU A 173 -8.52 -10.38 8.74
N ALA A 174 -7.88 -9.28 9.14
CA ALA A 174 -6.66 -8.78 8.49
C ALA A 174 -5.48 -9.76 8.57
N PHE A 175 -5.32 -10.46 9.70
CA PHE A 175 -4.28 -11.50 9.86
C PHE A 175 -4.64 -12.85 9.23
N THR A 176 -5.94 -13.16 9.07
CA THR A 176 -6.41 -14.39 8.43
C THR A 176 -6.63 -14.26 6.93
N ASP A 177 -6.44 -13.05 6.36
CA ASP A 177 -6.50 -12.85 4.92
C ASP A 177 -5.46 -13.73 4.22
N GLY A 178 -5.88 -14.41 3.16
CA GLY A 178 -5.04 -15.41 2.49
C GLY A 178 -3.78 -14.82 1.86
N ALA A 179 -3.81 -13.57 1.40
CA ALA A 179 -2.65 -12.89 0.83
C ALA A 179 -1.64 -12.51 1.93
N ASN A 180 -2.14 -12.02 3.07
CA ASN A 180 -1.32 -11.70 4.24
C ASN A 180 -0.72 -12.96 4.89
N LEU A 181 -1.52 -14.02 5.05
CA LEU A 181 -1.05 -15.32 5.53
C LEU A 181 0.02 -15.91 4.62
N LEU A 182 -0.17 -15.82 3.30
CA LEU A 182 0.81 -16.30 2.33
C LEU A 182 2.11 -15.51 2.41
N LEU A 183 2.04 -14.18 2.50
CA LEU A 183 3.22 -13.33 2.63
C LEU A 183 4.00 -13.62 3.92
N LEU A 184 3.32 -13.63 5.07
CA LEU A 184 3.94 -13.93 6.37
C LEU A 184 4.45 -15.37 6.45
N GLY A 185 3.68 -16.33 5.95
CA GLY A 185 4.07 -17.74 5.90
C GLY A 185 5.29 -17.95 5.00
N SER A 186 5.33 -17.30 3.84
CA SER A 186 6.49 -17.35 2.93
C SER A 186 7.72 -16.71 3.56
N LEU A 187 7.55 -15.62 4.32
CA LEU A 187 8.64 -15.01 5.10
C LEU A 187 9.17 -15.96 6.18
N ALA A 188 8.30 -16.62 6.93
CA ALA A 188 8.70 -17.60 7.93
C ALA A 188 9.43 -18.80 7.29
N ILE A 189 8.91 -19.32 6.17
CA ILE A 189 9.56 -20.39 5.40
C ILE A 189 10.93 -19.94 4.91
N GLY A 190 11.05 -18.73 4.36
CA GLY A 190 12.32 -18.18 3.90
C GLY A 190 13.32 -18.01 5.05
N PHE A 191 12.85 -17.52 6.21
CA PHE A 191 13.68 -17.36 7.39
C PHE A 191 14.24 -18.69 7.90
N VAL A 192 13.41 -19.74 7.96
CA VAL A 192 13.82 -21.07 8.43
C VAL A 192 14.75 -21.78 7.44
N THR A 193 14.53 -21.60 6.14
CA THR A 193 15.28 -22.32 5.09
C THR A 193 16.57 -21.63 4.65
N GLY A 194 16.73 -20.33 4.92
CA GLY A 194 17.96 -19.57 4.70
C GLY A 194 18.52 -19.70 3.27
N ASP A 195 19.85 -19.81 3.16
CA ASP A 195 20.53 -19.87 1.86
C ASP A 195 20.19 -21.11 1.04
N GLN A 196 19.95 -22.25 1.70
CA GLN A 196 19.55 -23.47 1.00
C GLN A 196 18.20 -23.28 0.31
N GLY A 197 17.22 -22.74 1.03
CA GLY A 197 15.92 -22.38 0.46
C GLY A 197 16.05 -21.34 -0.64
N LYS A 198 16.90 -20.33 -0.45
CA LYS A 198 17.16 -19.29 -1.46
C LYS A 198 17.68 -19.88 -2.77
N ALA A 199 18.68 -20.77 -2.71
CA ALA A 199 19.25 -21.40 -3.90
C ALA A 199 18.22 -22.30 -4.61
N MET A 200 17.43 -23.07 -3.85
CA MET A 200 16.38 -23.93 -4.42
C MET A 200 15.25 -23.12 -5.08
N MET A 201 14.87 -21.99 -4.48
CA MET A 201 13.77 -21.15 -4.95
C MET A 201 14.19 -20.08 -5.95
N GLU A 202 15.48 -19.91 -6.24
CA GLU A 202 15.99 -18.87 -7.15
C GLU A 202 15.34 -18.94 -8.55
N PRO A 203 15.26 -20.10 -9.22
CA PRO A 203 14.71 -20.14 -10.58
C PRO A 203 13.22 -19.78 -10.61
N PHE A 204 12.51 -20.10 -9.52
CA PHE A 204 11.07 -19.90 -9.44
C PHE A 204 10.69 -18.53 -8.89
N SER A 205 11.30 -18.05 -7.80
CA SER A 205 10.92 -16.82 -7.07
C SER A 205 11.86 -15.64 -7.34
N GLY A 206 13.06 -15.90 -7.85
CA GLY A 206 14.06 -14.92 -8.25
C GLY A 206 13.95 -14.61 -9.73
N ALA A 207 14.34 -15.57 -10.57
CA ALA A 207 14.48 -15.39 -12.02
C ALA A 207 13.17 -15.00 -12.72
N LEU A 208 12.05 -15.67 -12.39
CA LEU A 208 10.74 -15.37 -13.00
C LEU A 208 10.07 -14.10 -12.45
N PHE A 209 10.55 -13.54 -11.35
CA PHE A 209 9.88 -12.47 -10.63
C PHE A 209 9.58 -11.25 -11.50
N LYS A 210 10.57 -10.79 -12.27
CA LYS A 210 10.43 -9.59 -13.12
C LYS A 210 9.42 -9.81 -14.25
N GLY A 211 9.39 -11.01 -14.84
CA GLY A 211 8.41 -11.37 -15.87
C GLY A 211 6.98 -11.40 -15.32
N MET A 212 6.80 -12.00 -14.13
CA MET A 212 5.50 -12.04 -13.46
C MET A 212 5.03 -10.65 -13.03
N LEU A 213 5.95 -9.80 -12.55
CA LEU A 213 5.66 -8.41 -12.21
C LEU A 213 5.22 -7.62 -13.44
N ALA A 214 5.84 -7.83 -14.60
CA ALA A 214 5.45 -7.17 -15.84
C ALA A 214 4.01 -7.51 -16.26
N LEU A 215 3.62 -8.78 -16.21
CA LEU A 215 2.24 -9.20 -16.48
C LEU A 215 1.24 -8.66 -15.45
N PHE A 216 1.64 -8.60 -14.19
CA PHE A 216 0.80 -8.05 -13.12
C PHE A 216 0.58 -6.54 -13.29
N LEU A 217 1.64 -5.81 -13.63
CA LEU A 217 1.56 -4.38 -13.90
C LEU A 217 0.77 -4.07 -15.17
N LEU A 218 0.81 -4.93 -16.19
CA LEU A 218 -0.07 -4.84 -17.36
C LEU A 218 -1.55 -4.89 -16.95
N ASP A 219 -1.94 -5.89 -16.16
CA ASP A 219 -3.31 -6.03 -15.63
C ASP A 219 -3.73 -4.79 -14.83
N LEU A 220 -2.86 -4.31 -13.94
CA LEU A 220 -3.14 -3.09 -13.18
C LEU A 220 -3.26 -1.84 -14.06
N GLY A 221 -2.51 -1.76 -15.16
CA GLY A 221 -2.66 -0.69 -16.15
C GLY A 221 -4.04 -0.70 -16.80
N LEU A 222 -4.54 -1.89 -17.17
CA LEU A 222 -5.91 -2.05 -17.68
C LEU A 222 -6.96 -1.66 -16.63
N LEU A 223 -6.76 -2.04 -15.37
CA LEU A 223 -7.65 -1.70 -14.27
C LEU A 223 -7.66 -0.18 -13.98
N VAL A 224 -6.50 0.48 -14.03
CA VAL A 224 -6.37 1.94 -13.93
C VAL A 224 -7.20 2.63 -15.01
N ALA A 225 -7.08 2.18 -16.27
CA ALA A 225 -7.85 2.76 -17.37
C ALA A 225 -9.36 2.66 -17.16
N ARG A 226 -9.83 1.54 -16.57
CA ARG A 226 -11.25 1.35 -16.20
C ARG A 226 -11.72 2.29 -15.08
N GLN A 227 -10.82 2.75 -14.20
CA GLN A 227 -11.14 3.67 -13.10
C GLN A 227 -11.06 5.16 -13.48
N LEU A 228 -10.36 5.53 -14.57
CA LEU A 228 -10.23 6.93 -14.98
C LEU A 228 -11.57 7.68 -15.16
N PRO A 229 -12.65 7.08 -15.70
CA PRO A 229 -13.95 7.76 -15.77
C PRO A 229 -14.50 8.19 -14.41
N ALA A 230 -14.21 7.45 -13.32
CA ALA A 230 -14.66 7.79 -11.98
C ALA A 230 -14.02 9.09 -11.46
N LEU A 231 -12.86 9.50 -11.99
CA LEU A 231 -12.19 10.74 -11.61
C LEU A 231 -12.91 12.00 -12.12
N ARG A 232 -13.79 11.88 -13.13
CA ARG A 232 -14.49 13.05 -13.72
C ARG A 232 -15.40 13.77 -12.72
N THR A 233 -15.85 13.07 -11.69
CA THR A 233 -16.74 13.60 -10.64
C THR A 233 -15.97 13.95 -9.35
N VAL A 234 -14.65 13.73 -9.33
CA VAL A 234 -13.80 14.01 -8.17
C VAL A 234 -13.42 15.48 -8.16
N HIS A 235 -13.56 16.12 -7.00
CA HIS A 235 -13.18 17.52 -6.83
C HIS A 235 -11.67 17.72 -7.08
N PRO A 236 -11.22 18.76 -7.82
CA PRO A 236 -9.81 18.95 -8.17
C PRO A 236 -8.85 18.99 -6.98
N ALA A 237 -9.28 19.54 -5.84
CA ALA A 237 -8.47 19.54 -4.62
C ALA A 237 -8.14 18.11 -4.11
N LEU A 238 -9.00 17.13 -4.37
CA LEU A 238 -8.71 15.73 -4.04
C LEU A 238 -7.72 15.09 -5.00
N LEU A 239 -7.75 15.46 -6.29
CA LEU A 239 -6.75 15.01 -7.25
C LEU A 239 -5.36 15.54 -6.85
N LEU A 240 -5.30 16.82 -6.42
CA LEU A 240 -4.08 17.40 -5.86
C LEU A 240 -3.64 16.66 -4.60
N TYR A 241 -4.57 16.34 -3.69
CA TYR A 241 -4.27 15.53 -2.52
C TYR A 241 -3.70 14.15 -2.90
N GLY A 242 -4.22 13.50 -3.95
CA GLY A 242 -3.72 12.20 -4.41
C GLY A 242 -2.29 12.19 -4.93
N VAL A 243 -1.69 13.36 -5.17
CA VAL A 243 -0.27 13.52 -5.52
C VAL A 243 0.51 14.12 -4.35
N CYS A 244 0.06 15.25 -3.80
CA CYS A 244 0.77 15.96 -2.74
C CYS A 244 0.69 15.27 -1.38
N GLY A 245 -0.43 14.61 -1.06
CA GLY A 245 -0.60 13.85 0.18
C GLY A 245 0.46 12.78 0.34
N PRO A 246 0.63 11.85 -0.63
CA PRO A 246 1.73 10.89 -0.67
C PRO A 246 3.11 11.48 -0.43
N LEU A 247 3.43 12.61 -1.08
CA LEU A 247 4.71 13.29 -0.88
C LEU A 247 4.88 13.73 0.58
N VAL A 248 3.85 14.34 1.18
CA VAL A 248 3.89 14.79 2.57
C VAL A 248 3.99 13.60 3.54
N HIS A 249 3.22 12.53 3.32
CA HIS A 249 3.32 11.32 4.15
C HIS A 249 4.71 10.69 4.06
N GLY A 250 5.27 10.65 2.85
CA GLY A 250 6.64 10.21 2.60
C GLY A 250 7.67 11.07 3.33
N LEU A 251 7.52 12.39 3.36
CA LEU A 251 8.40 13.28 4.13
C LEU A 251 8.32 13.02 5.64
N ILE A 252 7.13 12.77 6.17
CA ILE A 252 6.94 12.40 7.59
C ILE A 252 7.66 11.08 7.88
N ALA A 253 7.49 10.08 7.02
CA ALA A 253 8.16 8.79 7.16
C ALA A 253 9.68 8.90 7.03
N MET A 254 10.18 9.75 6.14
CA MET A 254 11.61 10.02 5.98
C MET A 254 12.18 10.69 7.23
N GLY A 255 11.48 11.68 7.80
CA GLY A 255 11.87 12.30 9.06
C GLY A 255 11.94 11.29 10.20
N LEU A 256 10.93 10.41 10.30
CA LEU A 256 10.91 9.34 11.30
C LEU A 256 12.07 8.36 11.09
N ALA A 257 12.32 7.93 9.86
CA ALA A 257 13.45 7.05 9.52
C ALA A 257 14.80 7.68 9.89
N ALA A 258 14.97 8.99 9.67
CA ALA A 258 16.18 9.72 10.04
C ALA A 258 16.36 9.75 11.56
N THR A 259 15.30 10.07 12.32
CA THR A 259 15.37 10.09 13.80
C THR A 259 15.70 8.73 14.40
N LEU A 260 15.28 7.64 13.73
CA LEU A 260 15.53 6.27 14.15
C LEU A 260 16.82 5.68 13.56
N HIS A 261 17.58 6.46 12.80
CA HIS A 261 18.84 6.05 12.16
C HIS A 261 18.69 4.75 11.35
N LEU A 262 17.57 4.61 10.62
CA LEU A 262 17.35 3.45 9.75
C LEU A 262 18.33 3.47 8.57
N GLY A 263 18.62 2.31 7.98
CA GLY A 263 19.43 2.25 6.76
C GLY A 263 18.70 2.88 5.56
N ALA A 264 19.44 3.33 4.54
CA ALA A 264 18.87 4.04 3.40
C ALA A 264 17.78 3.21 2.67
N GLY A 265 18.00 1.92 2.44
CA GLY A 265 17.00 1.05 1.79
C GLY A 265 15.73 0.88 2.61
N ASP A 266 15.86 0.68 3.93
CA ASP A 266 14.71 0.57 4.84
C ASP A 266 13.93 1.88 4.92
N ALA A 267 14.64 3.00 4.98
CA ALA A 267 14.05 4.34 4.93
C ALA A 267 13.27 4.55 3.63
N ILE A 268 13.81 4.17 2.46
CA ILE A 268 13.09 4.27 1.19
C ILE A 268 11.82 3.43 1.21
N LEU A 269 11.89 2.18 1.67
CA LEU A 269 10.71 1.32 1.73
C LEU A 269 9.67 1.85 2.71
N LEU A 270 10.07 2.41 3.85
CA LEU A 270 9.15 3.04 4.80
C LEU A 270 8.46 4.27 4.20
N VAL A 271 9.22 5.11 3.48
CA VAL A 271 8.70 6.26 2.73
C VAL A 271 7.70 5.81 1.67
N VAL A 272 8.01 4.77 0.90
CA VAL A 272 7.12 4.21 -0.12
C VAL A 272 5.82 3.70 0.52
N LEU A 273 5.91 2.96 1.63
CA LEU A 273 4.73 2.44 2.32
C LEU A 273 3.84 3.59 2.81
N ALA A 274 4.41 4.62 3.45
CA ALA A 274 3.65 5.78 3.92
C ALA A 274 3.08 6.65 2.78
N ALA A 275 3.77 6.72 1.65
CA ALA A 275 3.32 7.42 0.45
C ALA A 275 2.36 6.58 -0.42
N SER A 276 2.00 5.37 0.02
CA SER A 276 1.12 4.48 -0.73
C SER A 276 -0.35 4.67 -0.35
N ALA A 277 -1.22 3.90 -1.01
CA ALA A 277 -2.64 3.84 -0.69
C ALA A 277 -3.17 2.45 -1.02
N SER A 278 -4.08 1.93 -0.19
CA SER A 278 -4.71 0.62 -0.39
C SER A 278 -5.92 0.69 -1.31
N TYR A 279 -5.92 -0.11 -2.37
CA TYR A 279 -7.02 -0.21 -3.35
C TYR A 279 -7.62 -1.62 -3.45
N ILE A 280 -7.21 -2.54 -2.56
CA ILE A 280 -7.71 -3.93 -2.51
C ILE A 280 -8.42 -4.17 -1.17
N VAL A 281 -7.63 -4.35 -0.10
CA VAL A 281 -8.12 -4.79 1.22
C VAL A 281 -8.98 -3.72 1.88
N VAL A 282 -8.47 -2.50 1.99
CA VAL A 282 -9.20 -1.42 2.68
C VAL A 282 -10.54 -1.10 2.01
N PRO A 283 -10.63 -0.90 0.68
CA PRO A 283 -11.91 -0.76 -0.01
C PRO A 283 -12.93 -1.86 0.28
N ALA A 284 -12.50 -3.12 0.35
CA ALA A 284 -13.40 -4.23 0.62
C ALA A 284 -14.00 -4.14 2.03
N VAL A 285 -13.18 -3.79 3.02
CA VAL A 285 -13.62 -3.59 4.41
C VAL A 285 -14.51 -2.35 4.54
N LEU A 286 -14.12 -1.24 3.92
CA LEU A 286 -14.84 0.03 4.02
C LEU A 286 -16.26 -0.03 3.47
N ARG A 287 -16.53 -0.84 2.44
CA ARG A 287 -17.89 -1.06 1.91
C ARG A 287 -18.88 -1.54 2.98
N HIS A 288 -18.40 -2.27 3.97
CA HIS A 288 -19.23 -2.79 5.07
C HIS A 288 -19.11 -1.93 6.33
N ALA A 289 -17.93 -1.39 6.62
CA ALA A 289 -17.66 -0.63 7.85
C ALA A 289 -18.11 0.85 7.78
N ILE A 290 -18.11 1.43 6.59
CA ILE A 290 -18.50 2.82 6.29
C ILE A 290 -19.34 2.85 4.99
N PRO A 291 -20.54 2.23 4.97
CA PRO A 291 -21.40 2.19 3.78
C PRO A 291 -21.82 3.58 3.28
N GLU A 292 -21.74 4.60 4.13
CA GLU A 292 -22.05 6.00 3.81
C GLU A 292 -21.01 6.64 2.88
N ALA A 293 -19.78 6.10 2.83
CA ALA A 293 -18.69 6.63 2.02
C ALA A 293 -18.78 6.18 0.56
N LYS A 294 -18.49 7.08 -0.37
CA LYS A 294 -18.58 6.81 -1.81
C LYS A 294 -17.36 6.03 -2.32
N PRO A 295 -17.52 4.77 -2.80
CA PRO A 295 -16.38 3.95 -3.21
C PRO A 295 -15.54 4.53 -4.34
N GLY A 296 -16.18 5.22 -5.29
CA GLY A 296 -15.49 5.85 -6.41
C GLY A 296 -14.45 6.89 -6.01
N LEU A 297 -14.62 7.55 -4.85
CA LEU A 297 -13.67 8.56 -4.36
C LEU A 297 -12.36 7.89 -3.94
N TYR A 298 -12.40 6.98 -2.97
CA TYR A 298 -11.17 6.39 -2.43
C TYR A 298 -10.54 5.37 -3.40
N LEU A 299 -11.32 4.63 -4.20
CA LEU A 299 -10.79 3.73 -5.22
C LEU A 299 -10.19 4.49 -6.40
N GLY A 300 -10.90 5.50 -6.92
CA GLY A 300 -10.43 6.31 -8.03
C GLY A 300 -9.13 7.04 -7.67
N LEU A 301 -9.10 7.70 -6.50
CA LEU A 301 -7.92 8.44 -6.06
C LEU A 301 -6.71 7.52 -5.83
N SER A 302 -6.87 6.42 -5.11
CA SER A 302 -5.75 5.52 -4.80
C SER A 302 -5.18 4.84 -6.05
N LEU A 303 -6.05 4.32 -6.92
CA LEU A 303 -5.59 3.53 -8.08
C LEU A 303 -5.23 4.40 -9.29
N ALA A 304 -6.08 5.36 -9.66
CA ALA A 304 -5.90 6.11 -10.91
C ALA A 304 -5.05 7.38 -10.76
N VAL A 305 -4.79 7.84 -9.53
CA VAL A 305 -3.92 9.00 -9.27
C VAL A 305 -2.66 8.57 -8.53
N THR A 306 -2.79 8.14 -7.27
CA THR A 306 -1.64 7.89 -6.39
C THR A 306 -0.77 6.74 -6.86
N PHE A 307 -1.37 5.61 -7.23
CA PHE A 307 -0.62 4.45 -7.71
C PHE A 307 0.12 4.78 -9.01
N VAL A 308 -0.55 5.40 -9.99
CA VAL A 308 0.09 5.87 -11.24
C VAL A 308 1.28 6.79 -10.95
N PHE A 309 1.07 7.79 -10.07
CA PHE A 309 2.12 8.71 -9.66
C PHE A 309 3.30 7.98 -9.01
N ASN A 310 3.05 7.08 -8.07
CA ASN A 310 4.09 6.35 -7.36
C ASN A 310 4.92 5.46 -8.28
N ILE A 311 4.28 4.74 -9.21
CA ILE A 311 4.97 3.84 -10.14
C ILE A 311 5.86 4.62 -11.12
N LEU A 312 5.36 5.74 -11.66
CA LEU A 312 6.08 6.49 -12.69
C LEU A 312 7.13 7.47 -12.12
N ILE A 313 6.81 8.11 -10.99
CA ILE A 313 7.58 9.25 -10.47
C ILE A 313 7.95 9.04 -9.00
N GLY A 314 6.99 8.66 -8.16
CA GLY A 314 7.17 8.63 -6.70
C GLY A 314 8.33 7.74 -6.26
N ILE A 315 8.37 6.46 -6.65
CA ILE A 315 9.42 5.52 -6.22
C ILE A 315 10.83 6.05 -6.56
N PRO A 316 11.15 6.43 -7.81
CA PRO A 316 12.45 7.05 -8.13
C PRO A 316 12.74 8.32 -7.36
N LEU A 317 11.72 9.17 -7.18
CA LEU A 317 11.84 10.44 -6.47
C LEU A 317 12.19 10.20 -4.99
N TYR A 318 11.43 9.34 -4.31
CA TYR A 318 11.65 8.98 -2.90
C TYR A 318 13.05 8.40 -2.71
N ALA A 319 13.44 7.44 -3.55
CA ALA A 319 14.76 6.83 -3.50
C ALA A 319 15.88 7.87 -3.69
N GLY A 320 15.76 8.73 -4.70
CA GLY A 320 16.76 9.76 -4.99
C GLY A 320 16.84 10.85 -3.92
N VAL A 321 15.74 11.17 -3.22
CA VAL A 321 15.77 12.11 -2.09
C VAL A 321 16.43 11.44 -0.88
N VAL A 322 16.00 10.24 -0.50
CA VAL A 322 16.57 9.53 0.65
C VAL A 322 18.06 9.28 0.46
N GLN A 323 18.50 8.83 -0.71
CA GLN A 323 19.93 8.61 -0.99
C GLN A 323 20.78 9.87 -0.85
N ARG A 324 20.24 11.06 -1.17
CA ARG A 324 20.97 12.33 -0.97
C ARG A 324 21.03 12.77 0.48
N VAL A 325 20.05 12.36 1.30
CA VAL A 325 19.99 12.70 2.72
C VAL A 325 20.79 11.71 3.57
N TRP A 326 20.88 10.45 3.14
CA TRP A 326 21.64 9.39 3.80
C TRP A 326 23.10 9.26 3.33
N GLY A 327 23.44 9.89 2.20
CA GLY A 327 24.76 9.87 1.58
C GLY A 327 25.65 11.03 2.00
#